data_AF-A0A0M2PFG2-F1
#
_entry.id   AF-A0A0M2PFG2-F1
#
_cell.length_a   1.000
_cell.length_b   1.000
_cell.length_c   1.000
_cell.angle_alpha   90.00
_cell.angle_beta   90.00
_cell.angle_gamma   90.00
#
_symmetry.space_group_name_H-M   'P 1'
#
loop_
_entity.id
_entity.type
_entity.pdbx_description
1 polymer ?
#
loop_
_entity_poly.entity_id
_entity_poly.type
_entity_poly.pdbx_seq_one_letter_code
_entity_poly.pdbx_strand_id
1 'polypeptide(L)'
;MKIVGVAACTVGIAHTYIAQEKLENAGKKAGYDIHIETQGTIGTENELTQKQIDEADIVILAADVKIAGRERFEGKRIIQVTTEIAVKSPNKLIEKAAEVVNQKK
;
A
#
# COMPACT_ATOMS: atom_id res chain seq x y z
N MET A 1 12.74 0.60 7.27
CA MET A 1 11.85 -0.26 6.48
C MET A 1 11.16 0.61 5.46
N LYS A 2 11.15 0.17 4.20
CA LYS A 2 10.47 0.86 3.10
C LYS A 2 9.23 0.08 2.71
N ILE A 3 8.09 0.74 2.78
CA ILE A 3 6.77 0.18 2.48
C ILE A 3 6.25 0.91 1.25
N VAL A 4 5.86 0.16 0.23
CA VAL A 4 5.12 0.73 -0.89
C VAL A 4 3.73 0.12 -0.93
N GLY A 5 2.78 0.79 -1.56
CA GLY A 5 1.44 0.24 -1.66
C GLY A 5 0.59 0.88 -2.73
N VAL A 6 -0.54 0.24 -3.01
CA VAL A 6 -1.53 0.72 -3.98
C VAL A 6 -2.89 0.73 -3.31
N ALA A 7 -3.56 1.87 -3.33
CA ALA A 7 -4.95 2.02 -2.92
C ALA A 7 -5.84 2.11 -4.16
N ALA A 8 -6.86 1.23 -4.26
CA ALA A 8 -7.79 1.28 -5.40
C ALA A 8 -9.23 0.91 -5.02
N CYS A 9 -10.18 1.79 -5.35
CA CYS A 9 -11.60 1.58 -5.07
C CYS A 9 -12.44 1.94 -6.31
N THR A 10 -13.36 1.05 -6.70
CA THR A 10 -14.31 1.27 -7.80
C THR A 10 -15.40 2.27 -7.48
N VAL A 11 -15.74 2.41 -6.19
CA VAL A 11 -16.90 3.20 -5.74
C VAL A 11 -16.61 4.70 -5.80
N GLY A 12 -15.33 5.10 -5.75
CA GLY A 12 -14.93 6.50 -5.91
C GLY A 12 -13.59 6.84 -5.26
N ILE A 13 -13.09 8.03 -5.60
CA ILE A 13 -11.77 8.53 -5.20
C ILE A 13 -11.63 8.80 -3.69
N ALA A 14 -12.74 9.06 -2.98
CA ALA A 14 -12.71 9.43 -1.57
C ALA A 14 -12.10 8.32 -0.71
N HIS A 15 -12.59 7.07 -0.84
CA HIS A 15 -12.06 5.95 -0.08
C HIS A 15 -10.60 5.65 -0.44
N THR A 16 -10.20 5.88 -1.70
CA THR A 16 -8.83 5.71 -2.16
C THR A 16 -7.88 6.68 -1.45
N TYR A 17 -8.19 7.98 -1.43
CA TYR A 17 -7.35 8.96 -0.73
C TYR A 17 -7.37 8.79 0.79
N ILE A 18 -8.53 8.43 1.37
CA ILE A 18 -8.61 8.17 2.81
C ILE A 18 -7.73 6.96 3.18
N ALA A 19 -7.72 5.91 2.36
CA ALA A 19 -6.84 4.76 2.56
C ALA A 19 -5.36 5.17 2.45
N GLN A 20 -5.00 5.94 1.42
CA GLN A 20 -3.65 6.48 1.23
C GLN A 20 -3.19 7.28 2.45
N GLU A 21 -3.94 8.30 2.85
CA GLU A 21 -3.58 9.18 3.97
C GLU A 21 -3.41 8.39 5.28
N LYS A 22 -4.33 7.47 5.55
CA LYS A 22 -4.29 6.67 6.78
C LYS A 22 -3.12 5.71 6.82
N LEU A 23 -2.81 5.05 5.70
CA LEU A 23 -1.64 4.20 5.58
C LEU A 23 -0.36 5.02 5.75
N GLU A 24 -0.24 6.14 5.04
CA GLU A 24 0.90 7.04 5.15
C GLU A 24 1.12 7.53 6.58
N ASN A 25 0.04 7.97 7.24
CA ASN A 25 0.11 8.43 8.62
C ASN A 25 0.54 7.32 9.58
N ALA A 26 0.04 6.09 9.39
CA ALA A 26 0.42 4.94 10.20
C ALA A 26 1.89 4.55 9.99
N GLY A 27 2.37 4.53 8.73
CA GLY A 27 3.78 4.26 8.42
C GLY A 27 4.71 5.32 9.00
N LYS A 28 4.37 6.61 8.84
CA LYS A 28 5.10 7.72 9.44
C LYS A 28 5.14 7.64 10.97
N LYS A 29 4.02 7.28 11.61
CA LYS A 29 3.95 7.05 13.08
C LYS A 29 4.84 5.91 13.54
N ALA A 30 4.98 4.86 12.73
CA ALA A 30 5.87 3.75 13.01
C ALA A 30 7.35 4.05 12.66
N GLY A 31 7.66 5.23 12.10
CA GLY A 31 9.02 5.60 11.69
C GLY A 31 9.48 4.93 10.39
N TYR A 32 8.54 4.48 9.55
CA TYR A 32 8.83 3.84 8.27
C TYR A 32 8.59 4.78 7.10
N ASP A 33 9.36 4.58 6.02
CA ASP A 33 9.15 5.28 4.77
C ASP A 33 8.03 4.56 4.01
N ILE A 34 6.93 5.27 3.75
CA ILE A 34 5.75 4.68 3.13
C ILE A 34 5.28 5.52 1.94
N HIS A 35 5.07 4.86 0.82
CA HIS A 35 4.58 5.46 -0.42
C HIS A 35 3.36 4.71 -0.93
N ILE A 36 2.24 5.39 -1.08
CA ILE A 36 0.99 4.79 -1.55
C ILE A 36 0.58 5.44 -2.87
N GLU A 37 0.49 4.61 -3.90
CA GLU A 37 -0.09 4.95 -5.20
C GLU A 37 -1.62 4.84 -5.11
N THR A 38 -2.32 5.76 -5.73
CA THR A 38 -3.78 5.78 -5.76
C THR A 38 -4.28 5.51 -7.17
N GLN A 39 -5.05 4.44 -7.37
CA GLN A 39 -5.68 4.11 -8.64
C GLN A 39 -7.20 4.27 -8.52
N GLY A 40 -7.76 5.20 -9.28
CA GLY A 40 -9.19 5.47 -9.28
C GLY A 40 -9.75 5.67 -10.68
N THR A 41 -11.02 6.04 -10.76
CA THR A 41 -11.73 6.30 -12.02
C THR A 41 -11.13 7.46 -12.83
N ILE A 42 -10.43 8.36 -12.16
CA ILE A 42 -9.73 9.51 -12.76
C ILE A 42 -8.32 9.17 -13.25
N GLY A 43 -7.80 7.98 -12.91
CA GLY A 43 -6.46 7.53 -13.27
C GLY A 43 -5.60 7.10 -12.08
N THR A 44 -4.31 6.93 -12.35
CA THR A 44 -3.27 6.63 -11.36
C THR A 44 -2.60 7.93 -10.93
N GLU A 45 -2.51 8.14 -9.62
CA GLU A 45 -1.79 9.24 -8.99
C GLU A 45 -0.77 8.68 -7.99
N ASN A 46 0.28 9.47 -7.72
CA ASN A 46 1.40 9.05 -6.88
C ASN A 46 2.02 7.73 -7.36
N GLU A 47 2.16 7.60 -8.69
CA GLU A 47 2.66 6.37 -9.31
C GLU A 47 4.01 5.97 -8.72
N LEU A 48 4.09 4.73 -8.24
CA LEU A 48 5.30 4.18 -7.67
C LEU A 48 6.34 4.01 -8.78
N THR A 49 7.52 4.57 -8.56
CA THR A 49 8.65 4.33 -9.46
C THR A 49 9.21 2.93 -9.25
N GLN A 50 9.80 2.35 -10.30
CA GLN A 50 10.39 1.01 -10.22
C GLN A 50 11.46 0.92 -9.12
N LYS A 51 12.20 2.03 -8.91
CA LYS A 51 13.19 2.15 -7.85
C LYS A 51 12.57 2.06 -6.45
N GLN A 52 11.43 2.71 -6.21
CA GLN A 52 10.73 2.58 -4.92
C GLN A 52 10.26 1.15 -4.68
N ILE A 53 9.77 0.47 -5.72
CA ILE A 53 9.34 -0.93 -5.61
C ILE A 53 10.52 -1.85 -5.34
N ASP A 54 11.67 -1.61 -5.98
CA ASP A 54 12.90 -2.38 -5.78
C ASP A 54 13.51 -2.15 -4.39
N GLU A 55 13.50 -0.91 -3.90
CA GLU A 55 13.96 -0.60 -2.55
C GLU A 55 12.96 -0.99 -1.45
N ALA A 56 11.71 -1.31 -1.80
CA ALA A 56 10.70 -1.71 -0.84
C ALA A 56 10.99 -3.10 -0.25
N ASP A 57 10.87 -3.17 1.07
CA ASP A 57 10.88 -4.43 1.82
C ASP A 57 9.55 -5.18 1.64
N ILE A 58 8.45 -4.43 1.50
CA ILE A 58 7.10 -4.97 1.41
C ILE A 58 6.14 -4.04 0.66
N VAL A 59 5.17 -4.66 -0.01
CA VAL A 59 4.13 -4.04 -0.82
C VAL A 59 2.77 -4.26 -0.18
N ILE A 60 1.98 -3.21 0.03
CA ILE A 60 0.61 -3.28 0.56
C ILE A 60 -0.39 -2.93 -0.54
N LEU A 61 -1.18 -3.89 -0.97
CA LEU A 61 -2.24 -3.69 -1.96
C LEU A 61 -3.57 -3.55 -1.23
N ALA A 62 -4.00 -2.31 -1.01
CA ALA A 62 -5.29 -1.95 -0.45
C ALA A 62 -6.29 -1.70 -1.57
N ALA A 63 -6.80 -2.76 -2.19
CA ALA A 63 -7.63 -2.63 -3.39
C ALA A 63 -8.84 -3.55 -3.33
N ASP A 64 -10.00 -3.03 -3.73
CA ASP A 64 -11.23 -3.82 -3.93
C ASP A 64 -11.35 -4.34 -5.37
N VAL A 65 -10.42 -3.93 -6.24
CA VAL A 65 -10.37 -4.30 -7.65
C VAL A 65 -8.97 -4.68 -8.12
N LYS A 66 -8.89 -5.21 -9.34
CA LYS A 66 -7.61 -5.45 -10.00
C LYS A 66 -6.89 -4.12 -10.19
N ILE A 67 -5.73 -4.01 -9.56
CA ILE A 67 -4.79 -2.92 -9.78
C ILE A 67 -4.06 -3.12 -11.11
N ALA A 68 -3.80 -2.01 -11.80
CA ALA A 68 -2.89 -1.96 -12.93
C ALA A 68 -1.43 -2.10 -12.43
N GLY A 69 -0.56 -2.70 -13.24
CA GLY A 69 0.87 -2.78 -12.92
C GLY A 69 1.23 -3.76 -11.80
N ARG A 70 0.32 -4.70 -11.44
CA ARG A 70 0.58 -5.71 -10.40
C ARG A 70 1.85 -6.54 -10.62
N GLU A 71 2.22 -6.74 -11.89
CA GLU A 71 3.43 -7.45 -12.33
C GLU A 71 4.72 -6.80 -11.81
N ARG A 72 4.72 -5.48 -11.56
CA ARG A 72 5.87 -4.75 -11.05
C ARG A 72 6.23 -5.15 -9.62
N PHE A 73 5.27 -5.71 -8.89
CA PHE A 73 5.44 -6.19 -7.52
C PHE A 73 5.73 -7.70 -7.46
N GLU A 74 5.78 -8.38 -8.61
CA GLU A 74 6.03 -9.82 -8.65
C GLU A 74 7.41 -10.16 -8.07
N GLY A 75 7.47 -11.18 -7.20
CA GLY A 75 8.68 -11.54 -6.46
C GLY A 75 8.93 -10.73 -5.18
N LYS A 76 8.19 -9.64 -4.93
CA LYS A 76 8.22 -8.92 -3.65
C LYS A 76 7.25 -9.52 -2.63
N ARG A 77 7.41 -9.14 -1.37
CA ARG A 77 6.45 -9.49 -0.31
C ARG A 77 5.22 -8.62 -0.49
N ILE A 78 4.07 -9.24 -0.74
CA ILE A 78 2.81 -8.54 -1.00
C ILE A 78 1.81 -8.88 0.12
N ILE A 79 1.21 -7.86 0.71
CA ILE A 79 0.03 -7.98 1.57
C ILE A 79 -1.14 -7.36 0.83
N GLN A 80 -2.09 -8.19 0.44
CA GLN A 80 -3.32 -7.73 -0.19
C GLN A 80 -4.47 -7.69 0.82
N VAL A 81 -5.15 -6.55 0.88
CA VAL A 81 -6.33 -6.31 1.71
C VAL A 81 -7.32 -5.41 0.98
N THR A 82 -8.55 -5.32 1.46
CA THR A 82 -9.54 -4.38 0.91
C THR A 82 -9.23 -2.95 1.35
N THR A 83 -9.67 -1.97 0.57
CA THR A 83 -9.58 -0.54 0.93
C THR A 83 -10.25 -0.25 2.27
N GLU A 84 -11.36 -0.93 2.59
CA GLU A 84 -12.03 -0.78 3.89
C GLU A 84 -11.09 -1.14 5.06
N ILE A 85 -10.34 -2.23 4.97
CA ILE A 85 -9.41 -2.65 6.02
C ILE A 85 -8.28 -1.62 6.17
N ALA A 86 -7.77 -1.09 5.06
CA ALA A 86 -6.77 -0.03 5.07
C ALA A 86 -7.25 1.24 5.77
N VAL A 87 -8.54 1.57 5.61
CA VAL A 87 -9.15 2.71 6.28
C VAL A 87 -9.46 2.44 7.76
N LYS A 88 -10.01 1.26 8.10
CA LYS A 88 -10.41 0.92 9.46
C LYS A 88 -9.24 0.56 10.37
N SER A 89 -8.18 -0.02 9.83
CA SER A 89 -7.08 -0.57 10.63
C SER A 89 -5.70 -0.40 9.96
N PRO A 90 -5.30 0.85 9.64
CA PRO A 90 -4.01 1.11 8.99
C PRO A 90 -2.82 0.68 9.87
N ASN A 91 -2.85 0.96 11.18
CA ASN A 91 -1.77 0.59 12.10
C ASN A 91 -1.53 -0.93 12.12
N LYS A 92 -2.60 -1.73 12.15
CA LYS A 92 -2.49 -3.20 12.11
C LYS A 92 -1.87 -3.70 10.81
N LEU A 93 -2.13 -3.03 9.69
CA LEU A 93 -1.50 -3.39 8.41
C LEU A 93 -0.01 -3.10 8.44
N ILE A 94 0.40 -1.95 8.99
CA ILE A 94 1.81 -1.59 9.13
C ILE A 94 2.54 -2.54 10.09
N GLU A 95 1.93 -2.86 11.25
CA GLU A 95 2.47 -3.87 12.17
C GLU A 95 2.63 -5.22 11.48
N LYS A 96 1.57 -5.70 10.82
CA LYS A 96 1.62 -6.98 10.11
C LYS A 96 2.63 -6.97 8.98
N ALA A 97 2.79 -5.84 8.30
CA ALA A 97 3.82 -5.66 7.29
C ALA A 97 5.23 -5.78 7.90
N ALA A 98 5.46 -5.12 9.03
CA ALA A 98 6.71 -5.21 9.76
C ALA A 98 7.00 -6.63 10.29
N GLU A 99 5.98 -7.34 10.78
CA GLU A 99 6.10 -8.74 11.20
C GLU A 99 6.47 -9.66 10.03
N VAL A 100 5.78 -9.53 8.88
CA VAL A 100 6.09 -10.32 7.68
C VAL A 100 7.51 -10.04 7.17
N VAL A 101 8.00 -8.81 7.34
CA VAL A 101 9.41 -8.49 7.02
C VAL A 101 10.36 -9.19 8.00
N ASN A 102 10.07 -9.15 9.31
CA ASN A 102 10.94 -9.70 10.36
C ASN A 102 10.92 -11.23 10.52
N GLN A 103 9.79 -11.91 10.27
CA GLN A 103 9.65 -13.37 10.47
C GLN A 103 10.50 -14.23 9.54
N LYS A 104 11.18 -13.65 8.55
CA LYS A 104 12.03 -14.36 7.59
C LYS A 104 13.54 -14.18 7.83
N LYS A 105 13.93 -13.76 9.04
CA LYS A 105 15.35 -13.65 9.45
C LYS A 105 15.89 -14.97 9.96
#